data_AF-A0A192UQ51-F1
#
_entry.id   AF-A0A192UQ51-F1
#
_cell.length_a   1.000
_cell.length_b   1.000
_cell.length_c   1.000
_cell.angle_alpha   90.00
_cell.angle_beta   90.00
_cell.angle_gamma   90.00
#
_symmetry.space_group_name_H-M   'P 1'
#
loop_
_entity.id
_entity.type
_entity.pdbx_description
1 polymer ?
#
loop_
_entity_poly.entity_id
_entity_poly.type
_entity_poly.pdbx_seq_one_letter_code
_entity_poly.pdbx_strand_id
1 'polypeptide(L)' 'MYKAHEMPDITLDFIETGDEGGPFGAKSISECAVTPVAPAIINSVNHALGKQITQFPVSKEEIIE' A
#
# COMPACT_ATOMS: atom_id res chain seq x y z
N MET A 1 9.13 7.48 -12.64
CA MET A 1 7.96 8.12 -11.98
C MET A 1 6.75 7.69 -12.79
N TYR A 2 5.72 7.14 -12.14
CA TYR A 2 4.52 6.67 -12.84
C TYR A 2 3.78 7.83 -13.50
N LYS A 3 3.21 7.60 -14.68
CA LYS A 3 2.32 8.54 -15.36
C LYS A 3 0.93 8.47 -14.73
N ALA A 4 0.15 9.53 -14.92
CA ALA A 4 -1.21 9.60 -14.39
C ALA A 4 -2.09 8.40 -14.79
N HIS A 5 -1.94 7.89 -16.01
CA HIS A 5 -2.71 6.74 -16.51
C HIS A 5 -2.22 5.37 -16.01
N GLU A 6 -1.08 5.31 -15.30
CA GLU A 6 -0.54 4.09 -14.70
C GLU A 6 -0.97 3.93 -13.24
N MET A 7 -1.62 4.94 -12.67
CA MET A 7 -2.15 4.87 -11.31
C MET A 7 -3.42 4.00 -11.28
N PRO A 8 -3.56 3.12 -10.28
CA PRO A 8 -4.80 2.36 -10.08
C PRO A 8 -5.92 3.27 -9.57
N ASP A 9 -7.15 2.81 -9.67
CA ASP A 9 -8.27 3.42 -8.96
C ASP A 9 -8.05 3.30 -7.44
N ILE A 10 -8.23 4.41 -6.72
CA ILE A 10 -8.02 4.49 -5.28
C ILE A 10 -9.38 4.69 -4.60
N THR A 11 -9.75 3.75 -3.73
CA THR A 11 -10.91 3.89 -2.84
C THR A 11 -10.42 4.32 -1.45
N LEU A 12 -11.18 5.20 -0.79
CA LEU A 12 -10.82 5.78 0.50
C LEU A 12 -11.97 5.60 1.49
N ASP A 13 -11.65 5.00 2.64
CA ASP A 13 -12.52 4.92 3.80
C ASP A 13 -11.87 5.64 4.97
N PHE A 14 -12.59 6.61 5.55
CA PHE A 14 -12.11 7.37 6.70
C PHE A 14 -12.60 6.72 8.00
N ILE A 15 -11.66 6.35 8.86
CA ILE A 15 -11.93 5.74 10.16
C ILE A 15 -11.51 6.70 11.27
N GLU A 16 -12.49 7.12 12.07
CA GLU A 16 -12.28 8.06 13.17
C GLU A 16 -12.32 7.32 14.51
N THR A 17 -11.21 7.38 15.26
CA THR A 17 -11.12 6.76 16.60
C THR A 17 -10.77 7.76 17.71
N GLY A 18 -10.50 9.02 17.36
CA GLY A 18 -10.07 10.07 18.29
C GLY A 18 -8.65 9.85 18.85
N ASP A 19 -7.88 10.93 18.97
CA ASP A 19 -6.60 10.97 19.70
C ASP A 19 -6.69 12.00 20.82
N GLU A 20 -6.47 11.58 22.07
CA GLU A 20 -6.46 12.49 23.21
C GLU A 20 -5.34 13.54 23.10
N GLY A 21 -4.23 13.21 22.41
CA GLY A 21 -3.10 14.13 22.21
C GLY A 21 -3.26 15.07 21.01
N GLY A 22 -4.25 14.84 20.15
CA GLY A 22 -4.46 15.57 18.91
C GLY A 22 -5.49 16.69 19.03
N PRO A 23 -5.30 17.83 18.35
CA PRO A 23 -6.33 18.86 18.30
C PRO A 23 -7.59 18.28 17.65
N PHE A 24 -8.74 18.47 18.30
CA PHE A 24 -10.03 17.94 17.85
C PHE A 24 -10.05 16.40 17.66
N GLY A 25 -9.13 15.66 18.29
CA GLY A 25 -9.04 14.21 18.14
C GLY A 25 -8.25 13.72 16.91
N ALA A 26 -7.55 14.61 16.21
CA ALA A 26 -6.83 14.28 14.97
C ALA A 26 -5.56 13.44 15.20
N LYS A 27 -5.24 12.57 14.23
CA LYS A 27 -4.03 11.74 14.18
C LYS A 27 -3.19 12.04 12.94
N SER A 28 -1.89 11.73 12.98
CA SER A 28 -1.05 11.70 11.78
C SER A 28 -1.53 10.61 10.82
N ILE A 29 -1.53 10.89 9.51
CA ILE A 29 -2.04 9.96 8.48
C ILE A 29 -1.08 9.73 7.30
N SER A 30 -0.19 10.68 6.99
CA SER A 30 0.57 10.68 5.74
C SER A 30 1.40 9.42 5.52
N GLU A 31 2.12 8.96 6.54
CA GLU A 31 2.93 7.73 6.44
C GLU A 31 2.06 6.48 6.43
N CYS A 32 0.97 6.46 7.21
CA CYS A 32 0.04 5.34 7.27
C CYS A 32 -0.65 5.07 5.92
N ALA A 33 -0.86 6.10 5.10
CA ALA A 33 -1.44 5.95 3.77
C ALA A 33 -0.46 5.34 2.74
N VAL A 34 0.86 5.47 2.96
CA VAL A 34 1.88 5.07 1.97
C VAL A 34 2.61 3.78 2.37
N THR A 35 2.94 3.63 3.65
CA THR A 35 3.70 2.49 4.20
C THR A 35 3.09 1.12 3.86
N PRO A 36 1.78 0.88 3.96
CA PRO A 36 1.21 -0.44 3.70
C PRO A 36 1.09 -0.79 2.21
N VAL A 37 1.29 0.17 1.29
CA VAL A 37 1.03 -0.04 -0.14
C VAL A 37 1.96 -1.10 -0.74
N ALA A 38 3.27 -0.99 -0.52
CA ALA A 38 4.24 -1.95 -1.05
C ALA A 38 4.00 -3.40 -0.58
N PRO A 39 3.86 -3.69 0.73
CA PRO A 39 3.58 -5.05 1.19
C PRO A 39 2.19 -5.54 0.76
N ALA A 40 1.16 -4.69 0.68
CA ALA A 40 -0.16 -5.09 0.20
C ALA A 40 -0.11 -5.59 -1.26
N ILE A 41 0.61 -4.88 -2.13
CA ILE A 41 0.80 -5.28 -3.53
C ILE A 41 1.52 -6.63 -3.62
N ILE A 42 2.64 -6.80 -2.92
CA ILE A 42 3.41 -8.05 -2.99
C ILE A 42 2.69 -9.23 -2.37
N ASN A 43 1.96 -9.02 -1.28
CA ASN A 43 1.15 -10.09 -0.70
C ASN A 43 0.04 -10.52 -1.68
N SER A 44 -0.53 -9.58 -2.43
CA SER A 44 -1.52 -9.88 -3.47
C SER A 44 -0.92 -10.69 -4.63
N VAL A 45 0.29 -10.33 -5.09
CA VAL A 45 1.03 -11.10 -6.12
C VAL A 45 1.38 -12.50 -5.62
N ASN A 46 1.92 -12.62 -4.41
CA ASN A 46 2.24 -13.90 -3.78
C ASN A 46 1.00 -14.78 -3.64
N HIS A 47 -0.13 -14.21 -3.23
CA HIS A 47 -1.41 -14.92 -3.15
C HIS A 47 -1.89 -15.40 -4.52
N ALA A 48 -1.84 -14.55 -5.54
CA ALA A 48 -2.30 -14.88 -6.89
C ALA A 48 -1.45 -15.96 -7.58
N LEU A 49 -0.14 -16.00 -7.30
CA LEU A 49 0.82 -16.88 -7.98
C LEU A 49 1.33 -18.04 -7.12
N GLY A 50 0.95 -18.11 -5.84
CA GLY A 50 1.51 -19.09 -4.90
C GLY A 50 3.01 -18.88 -4.60
N LYS A 51 3.52 -17.65 -4.79
CA LYS A 51 4.93 -17.29 -4.60
C LYS A 51 5.22 -16.79 -3.18
N GLN A 52 6.51 -16.56 -2.90
CA GLN A 52 7.02 -16.02 -1.63
C GLN A 52 8.07 -14.92 -1.90
N ILE A 53 7.70 -13.93 -2.70
CA ILE A 53 8.56 -12.79 -3.05
C ILE A 53 8.75 -11.90 -1.81
N THR A 54 10.01 -11.57 -1.49
CA THR A 54 10.39 -10.77 -0.31
C THR A 54 11.39 -9.66 -0.63
N GLN A 55 11.84 -9.56 -1.88
CA GLN A 55 12.78 -8.55 -2.34
C GLN A 55 12.06 -7.48 -3.16
N PHE A 56 12.52 -6.23 -3.03
CA PHE A 56 11.93 -5.08 -3.69
C PHE A 56 13.02 -4.24 -4.39
N PRO A 57 12.70 -3.57 -5.51
CA PRO A 57 11.43 -3.64 -6.26
C PRO A 57 11.28 -4.96 -7.03
N VAL A 58 10.04 -5.40 -7.25
CA VAL A 58 9.76 -6.63 -8.00
C VAL A 58 9.69 -6.35 -9.50
N SER A 59 10.54 -7.03 -10.25
CA SER A 59 10.60 -6.96 -11.71
C SER A 59 9.55 -7.86 -12.37
N LYS A 60 9.32 -7.66 -13.68
CA LYS A 60 8.41 -8.52 -14.45
C LYS A 60 8.99 -9.92 -14.60
N GLU A 61 10.30 -10.01 -14.73
CA GLU A 61 11.06 -11.25 -14.87
C GLU A 61 10.84 -12.13 -13.63
N GLU A 62 10.99 -11.58 -12.41
CA GLU A 62 10.70 -12.29 -11.15
C GLU A 62 9.24 -12.75 -11.02
N ILE A 63 8.30 -12.07 -11.70
CA ILE A 63 6.89 -12.45 -11.72
C ILE A 63 6.63 -13.60 -12.71
N ILE A 64 7.35 -13.64 -13.84
CA ILE A 64 7.10 -14.60 -14.93
C ILE A 64 7.82 -15.93 -14.72
N GLU A 65 9.00 -15.93 -14.10
CA GLU A 65 9.77 -17.16 -13.78
C GLU A 65 9.10 -18.03 -12.71
#